data_AF-A0A0L9V7K1-F1
#
_entry.id   AF-A0A0L9V7K1-F1
#
_cell.length_a   1.000
_cell.length_b   1.000
_cell.length_c   1.000
_cell.angle_alpha   90.00
_cell.angle_beta   90.00
_cell.angle_gamma   90.00
#
_symmetry.space_group_name_H-M   'P 1'
#
loop_
_entity.id
_entity.type
_entity.pdbx_description
1 polymer ?
#
loop_
_entity_poly.entity_id
_entity_poly.type
_entity_poly.pdbx_seq_one_letter_code
_entity_poly.pdbx_strand_id
1 'polypeptide(L)'
;QDGAKKGRAVLVFTDGAVLSVSQVFETITELGNEGDQGSDPLVLTSASLLSNLPLDSSCVDSAILNWLSSDCPGDQLIQEILRVLKVGGIILIRKSSQSTVDSFDKIISDLQSKLLLAGFSETQVLQSTGIKAKKPSWKVGSSFSLKKVIKSSPKMQIDVDSDLIDEDSLLTEEDLKKPQLLPGDCEIGSTRKACKNCTCGRAEEEEKVLKLGLTAEQINNPQSACGSCGLGDAFRCSTCPYKGLPPFKLGEKVALSGNFLAADI
;
A
#
# COMPACT_ATOMS: atom_id res chain seq x y z
N GLN A 1 -8.89 42.44 16.42
CA GLN A 1 -8.96 41.61 17.63
C GLN A 1 -10.42 41.16 17.72
N ASP A 2 -10.75 40.03 17.11
CA ASP A 2 -12.10 39.47 17.18
C ASP A 2 -11.94 37.94 17.20
N GLY A 3 -11.56 37.45 18.37
CA GLY A 3 -11.36 36.03 18.62
C GLY A 3 -12.72 35.40 18.92
N ALA A 4 -13.50 35.13 17.88
CA ALA A 4 -14.66 34.26 18.00
C ALA A 4 -14.18 32.93 18.58
N LYS A 5 -14.54 32.64 19.84
CA LYS A 5 -14.32 31.34 20.46
C LYS A 5 -14.98 30.31 19.56
N LYS A 6 -14.17 29.59 18.78
CA LYS A 6 -14.62 28.62 17.80
C LYS A 6 -15.11 27.41 18.58
N GLY A 7 -16.41 27.30 18.77
CA GLY A 7 -17.02 26.14 19.43
C GLY A 7 -16.54 24.84 18.78
N ARG A 8 -16.11 23.88 19.59
CA ARG A 8 -15.66 22.57 19.13
C ARG A 8 -16.88 21.75 18.73
N ALA A 9 -16.97 21.33 17.47
CA ALA A 9 -18.04 20.45 17.02
C ALA A 9 -17.75 19.04 17.54
N VAL A 10 -18.56 18.57 18.49
CA VAL A 10 -18.45 17.24 19.09
C VAL A 10 -19.63 16.40 18.66
N LEU A 11 -19.35 15.17 18.26
CA LEU A 11 -20.34 14.20 17.85
C LEU A 11 -20.26 12.99 18.76
N VAL A 12 -21.40 12.59 19.30
CA VAL A 12 -21.50 11.53 20.29
C VAL A 12 -22.45 10.48 19.75
N PHE A 13 -22.02 9.24 19.78
CA PHE A 13 -22.76 8.11 19.25
C PHE A 13 -22.91 7.03 20.30
N THR A 14 -24.03 6.33 20.23
CA THR A 14 -24.21 5.07 20.92
C THR A 14 -25.02 4.11 20.06
N ASP A 15 -24.76 2.82 20.19
CA ASP A 15 -25.59 1.74 19.65
C ASP A 15 -26.82 1.45 20.54
N GLY A 16 -26.81 1.93 21.79
CA GLY A 16 -27.94 1.84 22.70
C GLY A 16 -29.10 2.76 22.33
N ALA A 17 -30.28 2.45 22.87
CA ALA A 17 -31.46 3.31 22.77
C ALA A 17 -31.35 4.55 23.68
N VAL A 18 -30.55 4.47 24.75
CA VAL A 18 -30.43 5.50 25.77
C VAL A 18 -28.96 5.77 26.05
N LEU A 19 -28.60 7.05 26.13
CA LEU A 19 -27.30 7.53 26.59
C LEU A 19 -27.49 8.59 27.66
N SER A 20 -26.84 8.44 28.81
CA SER A 20 -26.93 9.42 29.88
C SER A 20 -26.14 10.68 29.51
N VAL A 21 -26.77 11.85 29.66
CA VAL A 21 -26.15 13.14 29.38
C VAL A 21 -24.92 13.38 30.26
N SER A 22 -24.93 12.90 31.51
CA SER A 22 -23.77 13.00 32.40
C SER A 22 -22.56 12.25 31.84
N GLN A 23 -22.76 11.03 31.32
CA GLN A 23 -21.69 10.25 30.68
C GLN A 23 -21.14 10.96 29.45
N VAL A 24 -22.00 11.64 28.68
CA VAL A 24 -21.56 12.45 27.54
C VAL A 24 -20.61 13.56 28.01
N PHE A 25 -20.99 14.36 28.99
CA PHE A 25 -20.13 15.45 29.44
C PHE A 25 -18.85 14.98 30.15
N GLU A 26 -18.90 13.87 30.89
CA GLU A 26 -17.70 13.22 31.44
C GLU A 26 -16.73 12.82 30.33
N THR A 27 -17.23 12.16 29.27
CA THR A 27 -16.39 11.75 28.12
C THR A 27 -15.78 12.94 27.38
N ILE A 28 -16.53 14.05 27.25
CA ILE A 28 -16.07 15.27 26.60
C ILE A 28 -14.98 15.93 27.44
N THR A 29 -15.14 15.96 28.77
CA THR A 29 -14.16 16.50 29.71
C THR A 29 -12.86 15.72 29.66
N GLU A 30 -12.92 14.38 29.59
CA GLU A 30 -11.72 13.54 29.41
C GLU A 30 -11.01 13.77 28.05
N LEU A 31 -11.73 14.27 27.04
CA LEU A 31 -11.17 14.57 25.72
C LEU A 31 -10.59 15.99 25.62
N GLY A 32 -10.97 16.88 26.52
CA GLY A 32 -10.54 18.28 26.58
C GLY A 32 -9.98 18.59 27.96
N ASN A 33 -8.66 18.52 28.11
CA ASN A 33 -7.99 19.00 29.32
C ASN A 33 -8.33 20.48 29.52
N GLU A 34 -9.21 20.73 30.47
CA GLU A 34 -9.58 22.02 31.07
C GLU A 34 -10.29 23.04 30.14
N GLY A 35 -11.54 23.35 30.51
CA GLY A 35 -12.01 24.74 30.52
C GLY A 35 -12.89 25.26 29.39
N ASP A 36 -13.39 24.44 28.46
CA ASP A 36 -14.21 24.96 27.34
C ASP A 36 -15.72 24.80 27.59
N GLN A 37 -16.28 25.79 28.30
CA GLN A 37 -17.71 26.05 28.44
C GLN A 37 -18.29 26.49 27.08
N GLY A 38 -18.57 25.55 26.19
CA GLY A 38 -19.13 25.86 24.87
C GLY A 38 -19.21 24.72 23.86
N SER A 39 -19.19 23.46 24.30
CA SER A 39 -19.41 22.32 23.40
C SER A 39 -20.91 22.03 23.32
N ASP A 40 -21.50 22.11 22.14
CA ASP A 40 -22.86 21.65 21.84
C ASP A 40 -22.77 20.28 21.14
N PRO A 41 -22.81 19.16 21.89
CA PRO A 41 -22.60 17.85 21.31
C PRO A 41 -23.83 17.39 20.54
N LEU A 42 -23.65 17.02 19.27
CA LEU A 42 -24.68 16.31 18.52
C LEU A 42 -24.70 14.85 18.99
N VAL A 43 -25.84 14.38 19.49
CA VAL A 43 -26.00 13.00 19.99
C VAL A 43 -26.81 12.17 19.00
N LEU A 44 -26.27 11.04 18.57
CA LEU A 44 -26.91 10.05 17.71
C LEU A 44 -27.03 8.72 18.45
N THR A 45 -28.27 8.25 18.63
CA THR A 45 -28.58 6.94 19.22
C THR A 45 -28.76 5.88 18.14
N SER A 46 -28.68 4.60 18.53
CA SER A 46 -28.82 3.46 17.62
C SER A 46 -27.89 3.50 16.40
N ALA A 47 -26.63 3.91 16.60
CA ALA A 47 -25.63 4.06 15.55
C ALA A 47 -25.37 2.77 14.76
N SER A 48 -25.60 1.59 15.35
CA SER A 48 -25.52 0.29 14.67
C SER A 48 -26.51 0.12 13.51
N LEU A 49 -27.60 0.91 13.49
CA LEU A 49 -28.62 0.88 12.43
C LEU A 49 -28.34 1.87 11.29
N LEU A 50 -27.37 2.78 11.46
CA LEU A 50 -27.03 3.80 10.48
C LEU A 50 -25.96 3.28 9.54
N SER A 51 -26.30 3.12 8.25
CA SER A 51 -25.32 2.81 7.21
C SER A 51 -24.47 4.02 6.83
N ASN A 52 -25.01 5.23 7.01
CA ASN A 52 -24.34 6.51 6.76
C ASN A 52 -24.69 7.52 7.84
N LEU A 53 -23.74 8.40 8.18
CA LEU A 53 -23.97 9.48 9.11
C LEU A 53 -24.62 10.67 8.39
N PRO A 54 -25.69 11.29 8.95
CA PRO A 54 -26.41 12.41 8.35
C PRO A 54 -25.63 13.73 8.53
N LEU A 55 -24.36 13.72 8.16
CA LEU A 55 -23.40 14.79 8.38
C LEU A 55 -22.50 14.94 7.15
N ASP A 56 -22.09 16.18 6.92
CA ASP A 56 -21.15 16.51 5.85
C ASP A 56 -19.74 15.97 6.15
N SER A 57 -18.94 15.77 5.11
CA SER A 57 -17.55 15.37 5.29
C SER A 57 -16.76 16.47 5.99
N SER A 58 -15.89 16.10 6.93
CA SER A 58 -14.99 17.05 7.63
C SER A 58 -15.70 18.15 8.43
N CYS A 59 -16.87 17.87 9.00
CA CYS A 59 -17.63 18.83 9.81
C CYS A 59 -17.29 18.80 11.31
N VAL A 60 -16.80 17.67 11.83
CA VAL A 60 -16.65 17.42 13.27
C VAL A 60 -15.19 17.43 13.71
N ASP A 61 -14.91 18.06 14.86
CA ASP A 61 -13.57 18.10 15.47
C ASP A 61 -13.30 16.85 16.32
N SER A 62 -14.33 16.29 16.96
CA SER A 62 -14.19 15.09 17.79
C SER A 62 -15.42 14.18 17.77
N ALA A 63 -15.17 12.88 17.64
CA ALA A 63 -16.18 11.84 17.64
C ALA A 63 -16.02 10.94 18.88
N ILE A 64 -17.10 10.70 19.61
CA ILE A 64 -17.13 9.85 20.80
C ILE A 64 -18.15 8.74 20.54
N LEU A 65 -17.73 7.49 20.59
CA LEU A 65 -18.58 6.31 20.42
C LEU A 65 -18.63 5.54 21.73
N ASN A 66 -19.80 5.48 22.36
CA ASN A 66 -20.07 4.61 23.50
C ASN A 66 -20.77 3.35 23.01
N TRP A 67 -20.00 2.27 22.95
CA TRP A 67 -20.42 0.99 22.41
C TRP A 67 -20.84 0.02 23.53
N LEU A 68 -22.07 -0.47 23.44
CA LEU A 68 -22.70 -1.36 24.42
C LEU A 68 -22.74 -2.82 23.95
N SER A 69 -22.80 -3.06 22.65
CA SER A 69 -22.85 -4.41 22.07
C SER A 69 -21.57 -5.20 22.31
N SER A 70 -21.69 -6.53 22.35
CA SER A 70 -20.56 -7.45 22.51
C SER A 70 -19.64 -7.47 21.29
N ASP A 71 -20.21 -7.30 20.11
CA ASP A 71 -19.50 -7.33 18.84
C ASP A 71 -18.71 -6.04 18.63
N CYS A 72 -17.72 -6.03 17.76
CA CYS A 72 -16.97 -4.82 17.41
C CYS A 72 -17.78 -3.91 16.47
N PRO A 73 -17.56 -2.58 16.49
CA PRO A 73 -18.22 -1.67 15.55
C PRO A 73 -17.86 -2.04 14.11
N GLY A 74 -18.85 -2.01 13.22
CA GLY A 74 -18.66 -2.38 11.81
C GLY A 74 -17.74 -1.40 11.07
N ASP A 75 -16.99 -1.93 10.10
CA ASP A 75 -15.99 -1.15 9.34
C ASP A 75 -16.60 0.05 8.62
N GLN A 76 -17.86 -0.07 8.17
CA GLN A 76 -18.58 1.01 7.51
C GLN A 76 -18.82 2.21 8.44
N LEU A 77 -19.12 1.98 9.72
CA LEU A 77 -19.25 3.06 10.70
C LEU A 77 -17.91 3.76 10.93
N ILE A 78 -16.82 3.00 11.02
CA ILE A 78 -15.47 3.55 11.22
C ILE A 78 -15.07 4.43 10.03
N GLN A 79 -15.39 4.00 8.80
CA GLN A 79 -15.16 4.78 7.58
C GLN A 79 -15.99 6.06 7.55
N GLU A 80 -17.27 5.98 7.93
CA GLU A 80 -18.15 7.15 8.01
C GLU A 80 -17.67 8.14 9.08
N ILE A 81 -17.19 7.66 10.23
CA ILE A 81 -16.58 8.51 11.25
C ILE A 81 -15.32 9.19 10.69
N LEU A 82 -14.49 8.47 9.95
CA LEU A 82 -13.34 9.06 9.28
C LEU A 82 -13.75 10.09 8.23
N ARG A 83 -14.86 9.90 7.51
CA ARG A 83 -15.41 10.88 6.54
C ARG A 83 -15.83 12.18 7.22
N VAL A 84 -16.57 12.11 8.33
CA VAL A 84 -17.11 13.29 9.03
C VAL A 84 -16.06 14.05 9.85
N LEU A 85 -14.99 13.38 10.30
CA LEU A 85 -13.93 14.02 11.07
C LEU A 85 -13.06 14.98 10.25
N LYS A 86 -12.67 16.11 10.86
CA LYS A 86 -11.65 17.02 10.36
C LYS A 86 -10.26 16.41 10.41
N VAL A 87 -9.33 16.94 9.60
CA VAL A 87 -7.91 16.58 9.69
C VAL A 87 -7.39 16.86 11.10
N GLY A 88 -6.67 15.90 11.71
CA GLY A 88 -6.27 16.00 13.12
C GLY A 88 -7.39 15.80 14.14
N GLY A 89 -8.62 15.49 13.70
CA GLY A 89 -9.75 15.21 14.57
C GLY A 89 -9.55 13.94 15.39
N ILE A 90 -10.18 13.87 16.56
CA ILE A 90 -9.97 12.79 17.52
C ILE A 90 -11.22 11.90 17.57
N ILE A 91 -11.02 10.58 17.56
CA ILE A 91 -12.04 9.60 17.85
C ILE A 91 -11.75 8.94 19.20
N LEU A 92 -12.77 8.79 20.04
CA LEU A 92 -12.73 8.05 21.29
C LEU A 92 -13.81 6.97 21.24
N ILE A 93 -13.42 5.71 21.33
CA ILE A 93 -14.34 4.58 21.36
C ILE A 93 -14.26 3.94 22.75
N ARG A 94 -15.36 3.99 23.49
CA ARG A 94 -15.51 3.32 24.79
C ARG A 94 -16.37 2.09 24.65
N LYS A 95 -16.00 1.07 25.42
CA LYS A 95 -16.79 -0.14 25.55
C LYS A 95 -17.39 -0.20 26.94
N SER A 96 -18.70 -0.46 27.02
CA SER A 96 -19.37 -0.70 28.30
C SER A 96 -18.79 -1.91 29.02
N SER A 97 -18.59 -1.81 30.32
CA SER A 97 -17.80 -2.70 31.20
C SER A 97 -18.42 -4.09 31.45
N GLN A 98 -19.26 -4.59 30.54
CA GLN A 98 -20.05 -5.81 30.76
C GLN A 98 -19.38 -7.11 30.25
N SER A 99 -18.15 -7.03 29.73
CA SER A 99 -17.38 -8.19 29.27
C SER A 99 -16.28 -8.60 30.26
N THR A 100 -16.01 -9.90 30.38
CA THR A 100 -14.87 -10.44 31.11
C THR A 100 -13.54 -9.83 30.62
N VAL A 101 -12.58 -9.64 31.53
CA VAL A 101 -11.31 -8.92 31.28
C VAL A 101 -10.57 -9.47 30.05
N ASP A 102 -10.49 -10.80 29.90
CA ASP A 102 -9.82 -11.46 28.77
C ASP A 102 -10.50 -11.22 27.41
N SER A 103 -11.82 -10.98 27.41
CA SER A 103 -12.58 -10.64 26.20
C SER A 103 -12.40 -9.17 25.82
N PHE A 104 -12.18 -8.30 26.81
CA PHE A 104 -11.98 -6.88 26.60
C PHE A 104 -10.70 -6.59 25.81
N ASP A 105 -9.58 -7.19 26.22
CA ASP A 105 -8.27 -6.96 25.57
C ASP A 105 -8.26 -7.44 24.12
N LYS A 106 -8.91 -8.57 23.83
CA LYS A 106 -9.09 -9.07 22.45
C LYS A 106 -9.90 -8.10 21.60
N ILE A 107 -10.98 -7.55 22.16
CA ILE A 107 -11.85 -6.61 21.44
C ILE A 107 -11.12 -5.29 21.20
N ILE A 108 -10.38 -4.76 22.18
CA ILE A 108 -9.57 -3.55 22.00
C ILE A 108 -8.48 -3.77 20.94
N SER A 109 -7.84 -4.94 20.92
CA SER A 109 -6.82 -5.29 19.92
C SER A 109 -7.42 -5.38 18.49
N ASP A 110 -8.59 -6.00 18.35
CA ASP A 110 -9.33 -6.03 17.08
C ASP A 110 -9.72 -4.60 16.63
N LEU A 111 -10.20 -3.79 17.57
CA LEU A 111 -10.57 -2.40 17.30
C LEU A 111 -9.35 -1.55 16.91
N GLN A 112 -8.21 -1.75 17.57
CA GLN A 112 -6.95 -1.09 17.23
C GLN A 112 -6.54 -1.43 15.79
N SER A 113 -6.57 -2.71 15.42
CA SER A 113 -6.27 -3.15 14.05
C SER A 113 -7.22 -2.49 13.03
N LYS A 114 -8.52 -2.47 13.32
CA LYS A 114 -9.53 -1.83 12.44
C LYS A 114 -9.34 -0.33 12.28
N LEU A 115 -9.02 0.38 13.36
CA LEU A 115 -8.74 1.82 13.30
C LEU A 115 -7.50 2.10 12.44
N LEU A 116 -6.45 1.30 12.59
CA LEU A 116 -5.24 1.44 11.78
C LEU A 116 -5.53 1.15 10.30
N LEU A 117 -6.27 0.07 10.00
CA LEU A 117 -6.66 -0.28 8.63
C LEU A 117 -7.59 0.75 7.99
N ALA A 118 -8.46 1.40 8.78
CA ALA A 118 -9.30 2.49 8.30
C ALA A 118 -8.53 3.79 8.03
N GLY A 119 -7.28 3.92 8.52
CA GLY A 119 -6.42 5.07 8.27
C GLY A 119 -6.31 6.05 9.45
N PHE A 120 -6.67 5.64 10.67
CA PHE A 120 -6.37 6.42 11.88
C PHE A 120 -4.90 6.26 12.30
N SER A 121 -4.41 7.23 13.08
CA SER A 121 -3.05 7.32 13.59
C SER A 121 -3.05 7.64 15.09
N GLU A 122 -1.91 7.53 15.77
CA GLU A 122 -1.78 7.84 17.21
C GLU A 122 -2.80 7.09 18.10
N THR A 123 -2.90 5.77 17.98
CA THR A 123 -3.80 4.96 18.81
C THR A 123 -3.28 4.87 20.25
N GLN A 124 -4.09 5.27 21.23
CA GLN A 124 -3.81 5.20 22.66
C GLN A 124 -4.91 4.40 23.36
N VAL A 125 -4.53 3.31 24.02
CA VAL A 125 -5.46 2.50 24.83
C VAL A 125 -5.65 3.18 26.19
N LEU A 126 -6.89 3.49 26.54
CA LEU A 126 -7.25 4.10 27.82
C LEU A 126 -7.55 2.99 28.82
N GLN A 127 -6.78 2.96 29.92
CA GLN A 127 -6.78 1.99 31.02
C GLN A 127 -8.17 1.35 31.30
N SER A 128 -8.52 0.30 30.55
CA SER A 128 -9.77 -0.49 30.62
C SER A 128 -11.10 0.14 30.18
N THR A 129 -11.13 1.36 29.65
CA THR A 129 -12.40 2.03 29.27
C THR A 129 -12.58 2.23 27.77
N GLY A 130 -11.51 2.17 26.97
CA GLY A 130 -11.63 2.34 25.53
C GLY A 130 -10.32 2.58 24.78
N ILE A 131 -10.44 2.97 23.51
CA ILE A 131 -9.32 3.34 22.65
C ILE A 131 -9.55 4.74 22.07
N LYS A 132 -8.51 5.56 22.11
CA LYS A 132 -8.45 6.89 21.49
C LYS A 132 -7.58 6.79 20.24
N ALA A 133 -8.02 7.41 19.16
CA ALA A 133 -7.20 7.53 17.95
C ALA A 133 -7.41 8.89 17.30
N LYS A 134 -6.52 9.25 16.38
CA LYS A 134 -6.53 10.55 15.72
C LYS A 134 -6.51 10.38 14.22
N LYS A 135 -7.38 11.11 13.55
CA LYS A 135 -7.34 11.23 12.09
C LYS A 135 -6.04 11.95 11.72
N PRO A 136 -5.20 11.39 10.83
CA PRO A 136 -3.94 12.02 10.46
C PRO A 136 -4.15 13.45 9.95
N SER A 137 -3.11 14.27 10.11
CA SER A 137 -3.12 15.67 9.68
C SER A 137 -3.04 15.87 8.17
N TRP A 138 -2.76 14.80 7.41
CA TRP A 138 -2.64 14.80 5.96
C TRP A 138 -3.85 14.14 5.29
N LYS A 139 -4.29 14.66 4.14
CA LYS A 139 -5.33 14.02 3.32
C LYS A 139 -4.71 12.92 2.48
N VAL A 140 -5.37 11.76 2.39
CA VAL A 140 -4.98 10.67 1.48
C VAL A 140 -4.83 11.21 0.05
N GLY A 141 -3.66 11.02 -0.57
CA GLY A 141 -3.31 11.59 -1.86
C GLY A 141 -2.53 12.92 -1.80
N SER A 142 -2.28 13.46 -0.60
CA SER A 142 -1.36 14.60 -0.44
C SER A 142 0.08 14.08 -0.52
N SER A 143 0.78 14.39 -1.59
CA SER A 143 2.23 14.23 -1.65
C SER A 143 2.87 15.46 -0.97
N PHE A 144 3.64 15.22 0.08
CA PHE A 144 4.54 16.24 0.60
C PHE A 144 5.95 15.86 0.20
N SER A 145 6.65 16.75 -0.49
CA SER A 145 8.09 16.58 -0.67
C SER A 145 8.73 16.59 0.71
N LEU A 146 9.30 15.46 1.12
CA LEU A 146 10.13 15.41 2.32
C LEU A 146 11.26 16.41 2.11
N LYS A 147 11.14 17.59 2.72
CA LYS A 147 12.28 18.48 2.85
C LYS A 147 13.27 17.69 3.68
N LYS A 148 14.39 17.28 3.07
CA LYS A 148 15.53 16.70 3.77
C LYS A 148 16.06 17.78 4.70
N VAL A 149 15.41 17.93 5.84
CA VAL A 149 15.86 18.78 6.92
C VAL A 149 17.02 17.99 7.51
N ILE A 150 18.22 18.36 7.09
CA ILE A 150 19.45 18.06 7.79
C ILE A 150 19.39 18.87 9.09
N LYS A 151 18.54 18.43 10.04
CA LYS A 151 18.65 18.82 11.43
C LYS A 151 19.37 17.68 12.09
N SER A 152 20.62 17.98 12.46
CA SER A 152 21.40 17.24 13.44
C SER A 152 20.48 16.65 14.51
N SER A 153 20.53 15.34 14.66
CA SER A 153 19.98 14.62 15.80
C SER A 153 20.39 15.30 17.12
N PRO A 154 19.57 15.18 18.18
CA PRO A 154 20.02 15.56 19.51
C PRO A 154 21.25 14.70 19.83
N LYS A 155 22.30 15.31 20.37
CA LYS A 155 23.49 14.61 20.87
C LYS A 155 23.11 13.68 22.02
N MET A 156 22.59 12.50 21.72
CA MET A 156 23.03 11.31 22.42
C MET A 156 24.40 11.00 21.82
N GLN A 157 25.46 11.28 22.58
CA GLN A 157 26.75 10.66 22.32
C GLN A 157 26.62 9.20 22.72
N ILE A 158 26.09 8.39 21.82
CA ILE A 158 26.45 6.98 21.78
C ILE A 158 27.49 6.96 20.66
N ASP A 159 28.72 6.69 21.06
CA ASP A 159 29.88 6.56 20.18
C ASP A 159 29.78 5.23 19.42
N VAL A 160 28.85 5.17 18.44
CA VAL A 160 28.59 3.95 17.65
C VAL A 160 29.66 3.75 16.56
N ASP A 161 30.69 4.59 16.50
CA ASP A 161 31.81 4.42 15.55
C ASP A 161 32.97 3.60 16.15
N SER A 162 32.94 3.32 17.46
CA SER A 162 33.96 2.52 18.16
C SER A 162 33.55 1.04 18.38
N ASP A 163 32.29 0.67 18.07
CA ASP A 163 31.74 -0.69 18.28
C ASP A 163 31.31 -1.39 16.97
N LEU A 164 31.57 -0.79 15.79
CA LEU A 164 31.40 -1.49 14.52
C LEU A 164 32.61 -2.41 14.30
N ILE A 165 32.39 -3.71 14.47
CA ILE A 165 33.38 -4.74 14.15
C ILE A 165 33.67 -4.69 12.65
N ASP A 166 34.95 -4.55 12.30
CA ASP A 166 35.41 -4.56 10.91
C ASP A 166 35.13 -5.93 10.25
N GLU A 167 34.35 -5.93 9.17
CA GLU A 167 33.92 -7.15 8.46
C GLU A 167 35.10 -7.92 7.87
N ASP A 168 36.19 -7.21 7.51
CA ASP A 168 37.41 -7.82 6.99
C ASP A 168 38.25 -8.52 8.09
N SER A 169 38.10 -8.13 9.36
CA SER A 169 38.72 -8.84 10.49
C SER A 169 38.02 -10.17 10.82
N LEU A 170 36.82 -10.41 10.29
CA LEU A 170 36.05 -11.65 10.48
C LEU A 170 36.37 -12.73 9.43
N LEU A 171 37.09 -12.38 8.37
CA LEU A 171 37.52 -13.33 7.32
C LEU A 171 38.95 -13.80 7.60
N THR A 172 39.20 -15.12 7.53
CA THR A 172 40.58 -15.61 7.62
C THR A 172 41.28 -15.53 6.27
N GLU A 173 42.61 -15.60 6.29
CA GLU A 173 43.43 -15.57 5.06
C GLU A 173 43.18 -16.76 4.11
N GLU A 174 42.51 -17.81 4.58
CA GLU A 174 42.00 -18.91 3.76
C GLU A 174 40.73 -18.52 2.98
N ASP A 175 39.84 -17.69 3.54
CA ASP A 175 38.58 -17.28 2.90
C ASP A 175 38.79 -16.25 1.78
N LEU A 176 39.84 -15.42 1.92
CA LEU A 176 40.25 -14.45 0.90
C LEU A 176 40.93 -15.12 -0.31
N LYS A 177 41.36 -16.38 -0.19
CA LYS A 177 41.94 -17.11 -1.32
C LYS A 177 40.82 -17.55 -2.27
N LYS A 178 40.73 -16.85 -3.39
CA LYS A 178 39.93 -17.29 -4.55
C LYS A 178 40.22 -18.77 -4.84
N PRO A 179 39.20 -19.65 -4.83
CA PRO A 179 39.38 -21.05 -5.18
C PRO A 179 40.09 -21.17 -6.53
N GLN A 180 41.12 -22.01 -6.62
CA GLN A 180 41.73 -22.31 -7.91
C GLN A 180 40.68 -22.99 -8.78
N LEU A 181 40.13 -22.21 -9.72
CA LEU A 181 39.33 -22.76 -10.79
C LEU A 181 40.22 -23.73 -11.55
N LEU A 182 39.84 -25.01 -11.52
CA LEU A 182 40.41 -26.01 -12.41
C LEU A 182 40.40 -25.41 -13.82
N PRO A 183 41.48 -25.57 -14.61
CA PRO A 183 41.50 -25.08 -15.99
C PRO A 183 40.37 -25.78 -16.74
N GLY A 184 39.25 -25.07 -16.86
CA GLY A 184 38.07 -25.55 -17.54
C GLY A 184 38.39 -25.59 -19.03
N ASP A 185 38.36 -26.78 -19.60
CA ASP A 185 38.35 -27.07 -21.04
C ASP A 185 37.05 -26.57 -21.72
N CYS A 186 36.57 -25.40 -21.30
CA CYS A 186 35.40 -24.74 -21.82
C CYS A 186 35.86 -23.49 -22.57
N GLU A 187 36.15 -23.67 -23.86
CA GLU A 187 36.21 -22.58 -24.83
C GLU A 187 34.87 -21.84 -24.84
N ILE A 188 34.75 -20.79 -24.02
CA ILE A 188 33.62 -19.86 -24.07
C ILE A 188 33.84 -18.97 -25.29
N GLY A 189 33.47 -19.49 -26.46
CA GLY A 189 33.17 -18.68 -27.63
C GLY A 189 31.91 -17.85 -27.39
N SER A 190 31.81 -16.69 -28.05
CA SER A 190 30.72 -15.69 -27.96
C SER A 190 29.29 -16.25 -28.18
N THR A 191 29.16 -17.50 -28.60
CA THR A 191 27.89 -18.19 -28.83
C THR A 191 27.82 -19.44 -27.97
N ARG A 192 26.79 -19.50 -27.10
CA ARG A 192 26.47 -20.70 -26.30
C ARG A 192 26.21 -21.86 -27.25
N LYS A 193 26.99 -22.94 -27.14
CA LYS A 193 26.77 -24.20 -27.88
C LYS A 193 26.16 -25.25 -26.95
N ALA A 194 25.31 -26.12 -27.48
CA ALA A 194 24.85 -27.31 -26.78
C ALA A 194 26.02 -28.26 -26.41
N CYS A 195 25.89 -28.95 -25.27
CA CYS A 195 26.90 -29.92 -24.81
C CYS A 195 27.09 -31.06 -25.82
N LYS A 196 28.31 -31.63 -25.89
CA LYS A 196 28.69 -32.71 -26.84
C LYS A 196 27.78 -33.96 -26.84
N ASN A 197 26.99 -34.19 -25.77
CA ASN A 197 25.98 -35.26 -25.67
C ASN A 197 24.67 -34.76 -25.01
N CYS A 198 24.10 -33.61 -25.43
CA CYS A 198 22.80 -33.16 -24.88
C CYS A 198 21.67 -34.09 -25.34
N THR A 199 21.14 -34.86 -24.39
CA THR A 199 19.86 -35.60 -24.49
C THR A 199 18.65 -34.71 -24.19
N CYS A 200 18.89 -33.43 -23.90
CA CYS A 200 17.93 -32.43 -23.47
C CYS A 200 17.18 -31.70 -24.60
N GLY A 201 17.36 -32.11 -25.87
CA GLY A 201 16.70 -31.51 -27.03
C GLY A 201 17.27 -30.16 -27.50
N ARG A 202 18.16 -29.54 -26.72
CA ARG A 202 18.75 -28.22 -27.04
C ARG A 202 19.65 -28.20 -28.27
N ALA A 203 20.25 -29.35 -28.61
CA ALA A 203 21.01 -29.50 -29.85
C ALA A 203 20.13 -29.39 -31.10
N GLU A 204 18.88 -29.86 -31.02
CA GLU A 204 17.93 -29.83 -32.13
C GLU A 204 17.38 -28.41 -32.38
N GLU A 205 17.29 -27.59 -31.33
CA GLU A 205 16.88 -26.18 -31.42
C GLU A 205 17.95 -25.31 -32.07
N GLU A 206 19.23 -25.50 -31.73
CA GLU A 206 20.34 -24.73 -32.34
C GLU A 206 20.49 -25.05 -33.84
N GLU A 207 20.25 -26.29 -34.27
CA GLU A 207 20.27 -26.65 -35.70
C GLU A 207 19.08 -26.08 -36.49
N LYS A 208 17.89 -26.00 -35.86
CA LYS A 208 16.71 -25.37 -36.48
C LYS A 208 16.87 -23.86 -36.63
N VAL A 209 17.53 -23.18 -35.69
CA VAL A 209 17.78 -21.73 -35.77
C VAL A 209 18.78 -21.40 -36.89
N LEU A 210 19.80 -22.23 -37.11
CA LEU A 210 20.79 -22.01 -38.19
C LEU A 210 20.28 -22.35 -39.59
N LYS A 211 19.30 -23.25 -39.74
CA LYS A 211 18.70 -23.61 -41.03
C LYS A 211 17.54 -22.70 -41.48
N LEU A 212 17.09 -21.76 -40.65
CA LEU A 212 16.03 -20.80 -40.97
C LEU A 212 16.61 -19.46 -41.45
N GLY A 213 17.28 -19.45 -42.59
CA GLY A 213 17.22 -18.29 -43.47
C GLY A 213 15.78 -18.13 -43.95
N LEU A 214 15.10 -17.05 -43.54
CA LEU A 214 13.66 -16.82 -43.79
C LEU A 214 13.31 -17.10 -45.27
N THR A 215 12.50 -18.11 -45.52
CA THR A 215 11.88 -18.33 -46.82
C THR A 215 10.80 -17.26 -47.04
N ALA A 216 10.64 -16.79 -48.29
CA ALA A 216 9.74 -15.69 -48.67
C ALA A 216 8.27 -15.88 -48.28
N GLU A 217 7.88 -17.09 -47.88
CA GLU A 217 6.54 -17.46 -47.41
C GLU A 217 6.28 -17.02 -45.96
N GLN A 218 7.31 -16.98 -45.10
CA GLN A 218 7.18 -16.48 -43.71
C GLN A 218 7.03 -14.96 -43.65
N ILE A 219 7.48 -14.25 -44.68
CA ILE A 219 7.20 -12.82 -44.83
C ILE A 219 5.71 -12.63 -45.13
N ASN A 220 5.14 -13.40 -46.06
CA ASN A 220 3.76 -13.17 -46.53
C ASN A 220 2.67 -13.57 -45.51
N ASN A 221 2.96 -14.42 -44.53
CA ASN A 221 2.02 -14.77 -43.47
C ASN A 221 2.75 -15.07 -42.14
N PRO A 222 3.06 -14.05 -41.32
CA PRO A 222 3.76 -14.23 -40.06
C PRO A 222 2.84 -14.85 -39.01
N GLN A 223 2.82 -16.18 -38.91
CA GLN A 223 2.18 -16.86 -37.79
C GLN A 223 3.11 -16.82 -36.57
N SER A 224 2.73 -16.08 -35.53
CA SER A 224 3.32 -16.24 -34.20
C SER A 224 2.73 -17.47 -33.53
N ALA A 225 3.50 -18.13 -32.66
CA ALA A 225 3.05 -19.30 -31.90
C ALA A 225 1.79 -19.04 -31.04
N CYS A 226 1.52 -17.76 -30.70
CA CYS A 226 0.34 -17.33 -29.93
C CYS A 226 -0.82 -16.77 -30.78
N GLY A 227 -0.69 -16.75 -32.12
CA GLY A 227 -1.75 -16.31 -33.05
C GLY A 227 -2.15 -14.82 -32.95
N SER A 228 -1.50 -14.02 -32.12
CA SER A 228 -1.94 -12.65 -31.79
C SER A 228 -1.29 -11.53 -32.64
N CYS A 229 -0.51 -11.89 -33.67
CA CYS A 229 0.23 -10.93 -34.51
C CYS A 229 -0.66 -9.87 -35.19
N GLY A 230 -1.90 -10.23 -35.55
CA GLY A 230 -2.87 -9.35 -36.20
C GLY A 230 -3.52 -8.29 -35.29
N LEU A 231 -3.34 -8.39 -33.97
CA LEU A 231 -3.97 -7.49 -33.00
C LEU A 231 -3.25 -6.13 -32.84
N GLY A 232 -2.15 -5.93 -33.56
CA GLY A 232 -1.38 -4.68 -33.58
C GLY A 232 -0.11 -4.74 -32.73
N ASP A 233 0.59 -3.60 -32.67
CA ASP A 233 1.96 -3.52 -32.17
C ASP A 233 2.13 -3.83 -30.68
N ALA A 234 1.07 -3.70 -29.88
CA ALA A 234 1.09 -4.11 -28.48
C ALA A 234 1.38 -5.61 -28.30
N PHE A 235 1.11 -6.42 -29.34
CA PHE A 235 1.28 -7.87 -29.33
C PHE A 235 2.40 -8.35 -30.27
N ARG A 236 3.18 -7.42 -30.83
CA ARG A 236 4.28 -7.72 -31.76
C ARG A 236 5.62 -7.52 -31.03
N CYS A 237 6.48 -8.53 -31.07
CA CYS A 237 7.82 -8.45 -30.50
C CYS A 237 8.64 -7.32 -31.14
N SER A 238 9.67 -6.84 -30.44
CA SER A 238 10.55 -5.76 -30.92
C SER A 238 11.20 -6.03 -32.28
N THR A 239 11.44 -7.30 -32.62
CA THR A 239 12.03 -7.75 -33.88
C THR A 239 10.98 -8.08 -34.96
N CYS A 240 9.70 -7.74 -34.76
CA CYS A 240 8.64 -8.07 -35.72
C CYS A 240 8.69 -7.13 -36.94
N PRO A 241 8.77 -7.66 -38.18
CA PRO A 241 8.79 -6.84 -39.41
C PRO A 241 7.56 -5.95 -39.59
N TYR A 242 6.45 -6.31 -38.94
CA TYR A 242 5.17 -5.62 -39.03
C TYR A 242 4.97 -4.56 -37.94
N LYS A 243 5.96 -4.32 -37.09
CA LYS A 243 5.87 -3.35 -36.01
C LYS A 243 5.78 -1.93 -36.58
N GLY A 244 4.74 -1.19 -36.21
CA GLY A 244 4.42 0.16 -36.73
C GLY A 244 3.28 0.16 -37.74
N LEU A 245 2.83 -1.01 -38.20
CA LEU A 245 1.72 -1.13 -39.16
C LEU A 245 0.38 -1.32 -38.44
N PRO A 246 -0.75 -0.91 -39.05
CA PRO A 246 -2.06 -1.10 -38.43
C PRO A 246 -2.37 -2.58 -38.14
N PRO A 247 -3.30 -2.86 -37.22
CA PRO A 247 -3.85 -4.20 -37.02
C PRO A 247 -4.39 -4.75 -38.34
N PHE A 248 -4.13 -6.03 -38.63
CA PHE A 248 -4.57 -6.70 -39.87
C PHE A 248 -5.24 -8.04 -39.55
N LYS A 249 -6.17 -8.47 -40.42
CA LYS A 249 -6.81 -9.77 -40.26
C LYS A 249 -5.89 -10.86 -40.82
N LEU A 250 -5.77 -11.96 -40.08
CA LEU A 250 -4.97 -13.12 -40.50
C LEU A 250 -5.54 -13.66 -41.83
N GLY A 251 -4.76 -13.54 -42.91
CA GLY A 251 -5.18 -13.92 -44.27
C GLY A 251 -5.29 -12.74 -45.26
N GLU A 252 -5.24 -11.50 -44.79
CA GLU A 252 -5.18 -10.31 -45.65
C GLU A 252 -3.71 -10.00 -45.98
N LYS A 253 -3.38 -9.90 -47.28
CA LYS A 253 -2.01 -9.61 -47.73
C LYS A 253 -1.62 -8.20 -47.32
N VAL A 254 -0.77 -8.07 -46.31
CA VAL A 254 -0.15 -6.78 -45.96
C VAL A 254 0.89 -6.45 -47.04
N ALA A 255 0.56 -5.53 -47.94
CA ALA A 255 1.50 -5.06 -48.94
C ALA A 255 2.58 -4.18 -48.27
N LEU A 256 3.74 -4.76 -48.02
CA LEU A 256 4.92 -4.01 -47.57
C LEU A 256 5.46 -3.23 -48.78
N SER A 257 5.39 -1.90 -48.74
CA SER A 257 6.05 -1.05 -49.73
C SER A 257 7.58 -1.19 -49.60
N GLY A 258 8.31 -1.27 -50.72
CA GLY A 258 9.74 -1.61 -50.79
C GLY A 258 10.75 -0.69 -50.05
N ASN A 259 10.28 0.29 -49.27
CA ASN A 259 11.12 1.19 -48.49
C ASN A 259 11.52 0.63 -47.11
N PHE A 260 10.96 -0.50 -46.66
CA PHE A 260 11.29 -1.10 -45.35
C PHE A 260 12.73 -1.66 -45.24
N LEU A 261 13.49 -1.73 -46.34
CA LEU A 261 14.87 -2.22 -46.37
C LEU A 261 15.95 -1.11 -46.37
N ALA A 262 15.56 0.16 -46.45
CA ALA A 262 16.50 1.25 -46.31
C ALA A 262 16.65 1.59 -44.82
N ALA A 263 17.83 1.31 -44.25
CA ALA A 263 18.17 1.86 -42.94
C ALA A 263 18.33 3.38 -43.09
N ASP A 264 17.56 4.16 -42.31
CA ASP A 264 17.73 5.61 -42.23
C ASP A 264 19.14 5.91 -41.70
N ILE A 265 19.88 6.74 -42.45
CA ILE A 265 21.19 7.31 -42.08
C ILE A 265 20.98 8.48 -41.12
#